data_AF-A0A850BHM6-F1
#
_entry.id   AF-A0A850BHM6-F1
#
_cell.length_a   1.000
_cell.length_b   1.000
_cell.length_c   1.000
_cell.angle_alpha   90.00
_cell.angle_beta   90.00
_cell.angle_gamma   90.00
#
_symmetry.space_group_name_H-M   'P 1'
#
loop_
_entity.id
_entity.type
_entity.pdbx_description
1 polymer ?
#
loop_
_entity_poly.entity_id
_entity_poly.type
_entity_poly.pdbx_seq_one_letter_code
_entity_poly.pdbx_strand_id
1 'polypeptide(L)'
;MIGRALGFLSFLAVLSMGCGPLAKRPGDAQDKSGHNAGAAPPSARADGPRGARFFQIIPEEAYQVTQGEGEDRVVAGGARLELSAAGEILRSAWARDELGKGEILVGSLALAPRLGGGFLHWTGQRLFRSKAFTGPLEPVSLGFPTEPGATLRGARNGLSTALIFTESAVRELAPGAARTTPASHPAL
;
A
#
# COMPACT_ATOMS: atom_id res chain seq x y z
N MET A 1 -1.62 52.25 13.13
CA MET A 1 -0.34 52.06 12.44
C MET A 1 -0.49 50.87 11.50
N ILE A 2 -0.06 51.09 10.27
CA ILE A 2 -0.22 50.23 9.09
C ILE A 2 0.87 49.14 9.09
N GLY A 3 0.53 47.91 8.71
CA GLY A 3 1.49 46.85 8.42
C GLY A 3 0.86 45.73 7.59
N ARG A 4 0.85 45.91 6.27
CA ARG A 4 0.52 44.90 5.25
C ARG A 4 1.81 44.23 4.76
N ALA A 5 1.78 42.93 4.47
CA ALA A 5 2.52 42.23 3.39
C ALA A 5 2.08 40.75 3.44
N LEU A 6 1.16 40.26 2.60
CA LEU A 6 1.36 39.80 1.21
C LEU A 6 2.66 39.02 0.95
N GLY A 7 2.50 37.72 0.71
CA GLY A 7 3.50 36.83 0.12
C GLY A 7 2.79 35.70 -0.63
N PHE A 8 2.34 36.00 -1.84
CA PHE A 8 1.96 35.03 -2.87
C PHE A 8 3.15 34.88 -3.84
N LEU A 9 3.35 33.68 -4.37
CA LEU A 9 4.05 33.25 -5.61
C LEU A 9 4.93 32.01 -5.31
N SER A 10 4.51 30.81 -5.74
CA SER A 10 4.64 30.23 -7.10
C SER A 10 5.98 29.53 -7.30
N PHE A 11 5.96 28.21 -7.54
CA PHE A 11 6.70 27.61 -8.67
C PHE A 11 6.06 26.28 -9.07
N LEU A 12 5.47 26.31 -10.27
CA LEU A 12 5.11 25.16 -11.10
C LEU A 12 6.41 24.50 -11.58
N ALA A 13 6.57 23.19 -11.42
CA ALA A 13 7.59 22.42 -12.12
C ALA A 13 6.90 21.42 -13.06
N VAL A 14 6.92 21.76 -14.35
CA VAL A 14 6.52 20.92 -15.48
C VAL A 14 7.66 19.96 -15.76
N LEU A 15 7.45 18.65 -15.61
CA LEU A 15 8.37 17.62 -16.10
C LEU A 15 7.94 17.21 -17.51
N SER A 16 8.78 17.57 -18.48
CA SER A 16 8.65 17.25 -19.88
C SER A 16 8.94 15.78 -20.17
N MET A 17 8.05 15.15 -20.93
CA MET A 17 8.29 13.90 -21.65
C MET A 17 9.41 14.10 -22.67
N GLY A 18 10.50 13.36 -22.53
CA GLY A 18 11.52 13.19 -23.56
C GLY A 18 11.42 11.80 -24.20
N CYS A 19 10.71 11.69 -25.31
CA CYS A 19 10.85 10.56 -26.25
C CYS A 19 12.14 10.77 -27.06
N GLY A 20 13.16 9.95 -26.85
CA GLY A 20 14.35 9.90 -27.70
C GLY A 20 14.27 8.74 -28.70
N PRO A 21 14.48 8.96 -30.01
CA PRO A 21 14.51 7.89 -30.99
C PRO A 21 15.86 7.14 -31.01
N LEU A 22 15.72 5.86 -31.36
CA LEU A 22 16.72 4.83 -31.57
C LEU A 22 17.70 5.21 -32.71
N ALA A 23 19.00 5.31 -32.41
CA ALA A 23 20.06 5.43 -33.44
C ALA A 23 20.76 4.08 -33.66
N LYS A 24 20.52 3.48 -34.82
CA LYS A 24 21.13 2.25 -35.30
C LYS A 24 22.47 2.60 -35.98
N ARG A 25 23.59 2.05 -35.53
CA ARG A 25 24.93 2.23 -36.13
C ARG A 25 25.35 0.92 -36.83
N PRO A 26 25.72 0.93 -38.13
CA PRO A 26 26.25 -0.25 -38.81
C PRO A 26 27.79 -0.22 -38.93
N GLY A 27 28.39 -1.42 -39.00
CA GLY A 27 29.81 -1.71 -39.34
C GLY A 27 30.74 -1.83 -38.13
N ASP A 28 31.66 -2.80 -37.98
CA ASP A 28 32.14 -3.88 -38.85
C ASP A 28 32.83 -4.98 -38.00
N ALA A 29 32.86 -6.20 -38.57
CA ALA A 29 33.82 -7.33 -38.46
C ALA A 29 34.71 -7.45 -37.19
N GLN A 30 34.56 -8.52 -36.39
CA GLN A 30 35.20 -9.85 -36.51
C GLN A 30 36.55 -9.96 -35.76
N ASP A 31 36.55 -10.70 -34.64
CA ASP A 31 37.73 -11.45 -34.23
C ASP A 31 37.36 -12.76 -33.50
N LYS A 32 38.16 -13.81 -33.73
CA LYS A 32 37.92 -15.21 -33.35
C LYS A 32 38.79 -15.60 -32.14
N SER A 33 38.16 -16.11 -31.08
CA SER A 33 38.60 -17.25 -30.23
C SER A 33 37.55 -17.33 -29.11
N GLY A 34 36.94 -18.45 -28.72
CA GLY A 34 37.40 -19.82 -28.56
C GLY A 34 37.12 -20.18 -27.09
N HIS A 35 36.31 -21.21 -26.86
CA HIS A 35 36.02 -21.92 -25.59
C HIS A 35 34.64 -21.69 -24.93
N ASN A 36 33.91 -22.81 -24.84
CA ASN A 36 32.78 -23.17 -23.98
C ASN A 36 31.44 -22.43 -24.19
N ALA A 37 30.71 -22.85 -25.23
CA ALA A 37 29.26 -22.80 -25.23
C ALA A 37 28.71 -23.81 -24.21
N GLY A 38 28.74 -23.45 -22.93
CA GLY A 38 27.86 -24.07 -21.94
C GLY A 38 26.43 -23.86 -22.42
N ALA A 39 25.69 -24.95 -22.63
CA ALA A 39 24.28 -24.89 -22.97
C ALA A 39 23.57 -23.98 -21.95
N ALA A 40 23.10 -22.82 -22.41
CA ALA A 40 22.19 -22.01 -21.62
C ALA A 40 21.01 -22.93 -21.25
N PRO A 41 20.59 -22.97 -19.98
CA PRO A 41 19.39 -23.71 -19.63
C PRO A 41 18.25 -23.22 -20.52
N PRO A 42 17.36 -24.11 -21.00
CA PRO A 42 16.25 -23.69 -21.82
C PRO A 42 15.52 -22.58 -21.07
N SER A 43 15.55 -21.37 -21.63
CA SER A 43 14.70 -20.28 -21.19
C SER A 43 13.28 -20.82 -21.30
N ALA A 44 12.73 -21.22 -20.15
CA ALA A 44 11.37 -21.69 -20.06
C ALA A 44 10.51 -20.59 -20.67
N ARG A 45 9.96 -20.86 -21.86
CA ARG A 45 8.99 -20.00 -22.50
C ARG A 45 7.92 -19.73 -21.46
N ALA A 46 7.82 -18.47 -21.07
CA ALA A 46 6.75 -18.00 -20.24
C ALA A 46 5.48 -18.05 -21.10
N ASP A 47 4.76 -19.15 -21.01
CA ASP A 47 3.46 -19.30 -21.65
C ASP A 47 2.45 -18.38 -20.97
N GLY A 48 1.83 -17.50 -21.77
CA GLY A 48 0.72 -16.64 -21.40
C GLY A 48 1.09 -15.15 -21.24
N PRO A 49 0.17 -14.22 -21.57
CA PRO A 49 0.34 -12.81 -21.26
C PRO A 49 0.47 -12.65 -19.74
N ARG A 50 1.66 -12.28 -19.29
CA ARG A 50 1.92 -11.96 -17.89
C ARG A 50 1.19 -10.67 -17.52
N GLY A 51 0.45 -10.67 -16.42
CA GLY A 51 -0.16 -9.46 -15.88
C GLY A 51 0.88 -8.39 -15.55
N ALA A 52 0.45 -7.15 -15.36
CA ALA A 52 1.32 -6.09 -14.86
C ALA A 52 1.97 -6.53 -13.53
N ARG A 53 3.26 -6.24 -13.34
CA ARG A 53 3.99 -6.62 -12.13
C ARG A 53 4.25 -5.40 -11.27
N PHE A 54 4.16 -5.57 -9.96
CA PHE A 54 4.53 -4.54 -9.02
C PHE A 54 6.04 -4.58 -8.76
N PHE A 55 6.69 -3.42 -8.93
CA PHE A 55 8.09 -3.22 -8.56
C PHE A 55 8.17 -2.00 -7.66
N GLN A 56 8.81 -2.13 -6.51
CA GLN A 56 9.15 -0.98 -5.70
C GLN A 56 10.37 -0.30 -6.33
N ILE A 57 10.16 0.89 -6.92
CA ILE A 57 11.21 1.64 -7.63
C ILE A 57 11.80 2.72 -6.72
N ILE A 58 11.05 3.20 -5.72
CA ILE A 58 11.45 4.23 -4.77
C ILE A 58 11.72 3.57 -3.41
N PRO A 59 12.98 3.49 -2.96
CA PRO A 59 13.36 2.85 -1.70
C PRO A 59 12.69 3.48 -0.47
N GLU A 60 12.40 4.77 -0.53
CA GLU A 60 11.85 5.55 0.59
C GLU A 60 10.32 5.44 0.71
N GLU A 61 9.65 4.82 -0.27
CA GLU A 61 8.21 4.61 -0.21
C GLU A 61 7.89 3.49 0.79
N ALA A 62 7.25 3.85 1.89
CA ALA A 62 6.76 2.87 2.85
C ALA A 62 5.70 1.97 2.20
N TYR A 63 5.89 0.66 2.33
CA TYR A 63 4.93 -0.33 1.90
C TYR A 63 4.74 -1.39 2.98
N GLN A 64 3.58 -2.02 2.98
CA GLN A 64 3.26 -3.13 3.86
C GLN A 64 2.88 -4.33 3.00
N VAL A 65 3.47 -5.49 3.28
CA VAL A 65 3.11 -6.77 2.65
C VAL A 65 2.48 -7.69 3.68
N THR A 66 1.34 -8.26 3.34
CA THR A 66 0.71 -9.36 4.07
C THR A 66 0.64 -10.57 3.14
N GLN A 67 1.33 -11.65 3.52
CA GLN A 67 1.30 -12.89 2.76
C GLN A 67 0.03 -13.69 3.07
N GLY A 68 -0.57 -14.29 2.04
CA GLY A 68 -1.71 -15.18 2.15
C GLY A 68 -1.46 -16.52 1.47
N GLU A 69 -2.42 -17.44 1.57
CA GLU A 69 -2.37 -18.71 0.83
C GLU A 69 -2.55 -18.44 -0.68
N GLY A 70 -1.43 -18.27 -1.39
CA GLY A 70 -1.38 -18.13 -2.85
C GLY A 70 -1.50 -16.69 -3.39
N GLU A 71 -1.83 -15.72 -2.54
CA GLU A 71 -1.90 -14.30 -2.89
C GLU A 71 -1.17 -13.44 -1.84
N ASP A 72 -0.34 -12.52 -2.31
CA ASP A 72 0.25 -11.47 -1.48
C ASP A 72 -0.60 -10.20 -1.55
N ARG A 73 -0.69 -9.49 -0.44
CA ARG A 73 -1.44 -8.23 -0.35
C ARG A 73 -0.49 -7.11 -0.01
N VAL A 74 -0.46 -6.08 -0.84
CA VAL A 74 0.44 -4.95 -0.69
C VAL A 74 -0.34 -3.66 -0.52
N VAL A 75 0.04 -2.87 0.48
CA VAL A 75 -0.33 -1.46 0.59
C VAL A 75 0.91 -0.63 0.27
N ALA A 76 0.86 0.18 -0.78
CA ALA A 76 1.98 1.03 -1.23
C ALA A 76 1.42 2.29 -1.88
N GLY A 77 1.90 3.48 -1.50
CA GLY A 77 1.47 4.74 -2.11
C GLY A 77 -0.04 5.03 -2.03
N GLY A 78 -0.72 4.44 -1.03
CA GLY A 78 -2.19 4.52 -0.90
C GLY A 78 -2.96 3.57 -1.82
N ALA A 79 -2.27 2.79 -2.66
CA ALA A 79 -2.84 1.70 -3.42
C ALA A 79 -2.89 0.42 -2.57
N ARG A 80 -3.91 -0.40 -2.84
CA ARG A 80 -4.08 -1.76 -2.33
C ARG A 80 -3.98 -2.70 -3.51
N LEU A 81 -3.01 -3.61 -3.50
CA LEU A 81 -2.72 -4.55 -4.57
C LEU A 81 -2.85 -5.99 -4.06
N GLU A 82 -3.57 -6.84 -4.78
CA GLU A 82 -3.52 -8.30 -4.62
C GLU A 82 -2.60 -8.85 -5.70
N LEU A 83 -1.54 -9.55 -5.30
CA LEU A 83 -0.50 -10.08 -6.15
C LEU A 83 -0.56 -11.61 -6.17
N SER A 84 -0.25 -12.21 -7.31
CA SER A 84 0.02 -13.64 -7.38
C SER A 84 1.36 -13.99 -6.72
N ALA A 85 1.62 -15.27 -6.46
CA ALA A 85 2.92 -15.75 -6.02
C ALA A 85 4.09 -15.39 -6.98
N ALA A 86 3.78 -15.05 -8.25
CA ALA A 86 4.77 -14.59 -9.23
C ALA A 86 4.94 -13.06 -9.25
N GLY A 87 4.27 -12.32 -8.36
CA GLY A 87 4.30 -10.86 -8.26
C GLY A 87 3.41 -10.14 -9.29
N GLU A 88 2.48 -10.84 -9.92
CA GLU A 88 1.56 -10.25 -10.91
C GLU A 88 0.36 -9.64 -10.21
N ILE A 89 0.00 -8.41 -10.59
CA ILE A 89 -1.15 -7.70 -10.03
C ILE A 89 -2.43 -8.38 -10.53
N LEU A 90 -3.13 -9.04 -9.62
CA LEU A 90 -4.41 -9.68 -9.86
C LEU A 90 -5.55 -8.67 -9.74
N ARG A 91 -5.49 -7.81 -8.71
CA ARG A 91 -6.49 -6.77 -8.43
C ARG A 91 -5.82 -5.54 -7.84
N SER A 92 -6.37 -4.36 -8.08
CA SER A 92 -5.90 -3.12 -7.49
C SER A 92 -7.04 -2.17 -7.14
N ALA A 93 -6.86 -1.39 -6.07
CA ALA A 93 -7.77 -0.32 -5.69
C ALA A 93 -7.02 0.86 -5.07
N TRP A 94 -7.44 2.08 -5.42
CA TRP A 94 -6.88 3.32 -4.89
C TRP A 94 -7.86 3.98 -3.94
N ALA A 95 -7.38 4.43 -2.77
CA ALA A 95 -8.14 5.27 -1.86
C ALA A 95 -8.09 6.73 -2.35
N ARG A 96 -8.72 7.04 -3.49
CA ARG A 96 -8.63 8.36 -4.15
C ARG A 96 -9.13 9.49 -3.25
N ASP A 97 -10.19 9.23 -2.50
CA ASP A 97 -10.77 10.22 -1.59
C ASP A 97 -9.83 10.56 -0.44
N GLU A 98 -9.12 9.56 0.10
CA GLU A 98 -8.10 9.75 1.12
C GLU A 98 -6.88 10.48 0.56
N LEU A 99 -6.41 10.08 -0.62
CA LEU A 99 -5.29 10.74 -1.29
C LEU A 99 -5.59 12.22 -1.55
N GLY A 100 -6.82 12.54 -1.98
CA GLY A 100 -7.28 13.92 -2.16
C GLY A 100 -7.34 14.74 -0.86
N LYS A 101 -7.40 14.08 0.30
CA LYS A 101 -7.35 14.70 1.63
C LYS A 101 -5.93 14.75 2.21
N GLY A 102 -4.92 14.34 1.45
CA GLY A 102 -3.53 14.25 1.91
C GLY A 102 -3.28 13.07 2.86
N GLU A 103 -4.20 12.10 2.92
CA GLU A 103 -4.03 10.90 3.71
C GLU A 103 -3.66 9.72 2.82
N ILE A 104 -2.71 8.91 3.29
CA ILE A 104 -2.25 7.71 2.59
C ILE A 104 -2.52 6.51 3.48
N LEU A 105 -3.06 5.43 2.90
CA LEU A 105 -3.16 4.16 3.61
C LEU A 105 -1.76 3.67 3.94
N VAL A 106 -1.52 3.42 5.22
CA VAL A 106 -0.22 2.99 5.76
C VAL A 106 -0.21 1.49 6.04
N GLY A 107 -1.38 0.90 6.33
CA GLY A 107 -1.45 -0.51 6.57
C GLY A 107 -2.84 -1.11 6.52
N SER A 108 -2.84 -2.42 6.65
CA SER A 108 -4.00 -3.28 6.60
C SER A 108 -3.83 -4.51 7.49
N LEU A 109 -4.95 -5.12 7.87
CA LEU A 109 -5.02 -6.35 8.64
C LEU A 109 -6.18 -7.19 8.13
N ALA A 110 -5.91 -8.44 7.77
CA ALA A 110 -6.97 -9.43 7.58
C ALA A 110 -7.59 -9.79 8.94
N LEU A 111 -8.90 -9.56 9.07
CA LEU A 111 -9.62 -9.89 10.30
C LEU A 111 -9.93 -11.38 10.34
N ALA A 112 -9.75 -11.98 11.52
CA ALA A 112 -10.18 -13.36 11.74
C ALA A 112 -11.70 -13.49 11.50
N PRO A 113 -12.20 -14.65 11.00
CA PRO A 113 -13.63 -14.85 10.72
C PRO A 113 -14.53 -14.53 11.93
N ARG A 114 -14.10 -14.92 13.15
CA ARG A 114 -14.81 -14.62 14.41
C ARG A 114 -14.95 -13.13 14.71
N LEU A 115 -14.12 -12.28 14.09
CA LEU A 115 -14.15 -10.83 14.23
C LEU A 115 -14.95 -10.16 13.09
N GLY A 116 -15.69 -10.94 12.30
CA GLY A 116 -16.48 -10.48 11.15
C GLY A 116 -15.78 -10.65 9.80
N GLY A 117 -14.54 -11.14 9.78
CA GLY A 117 -13.77 -11.33 8.56
C GLY A 117 -13.49 -10.02 7.81
N GLY A 118 -13.08 -10.14 6.55
CA GLY A 118 -12.69 -9.00 5.74
C GLY A 118 -11.38 -8.37 6.21
N PHE A 119 -11.29 -7.05 6.11
CA PHE A 119 -10.05 -6.31 6.33
C PHE A 119 -10.28 -5.02 7.11
N LEU A 120 -9.32 -4.68 7.95
CA LEU A 120 -9.12 -3.31 8.42
C LEU A 120 -8.02 -2.65 7.61
N HIS A 121 -8.20 -1.37 7.32
CA HIS A 121 -7.19 -0.51 6.69
C HIS A 121 -7.07 0.76 7.52
N TRP A 122 -5.88 1.36 7.55
CA TRP A 122 -5.71 2.62 8.27
C TRP A 122 -4.74 3.55 7.56
N THR A 123 -5.01 4.84 7.73
CA THR A 123 -4.05 5.92 7.50
C THR A 123 -3.37 6.25 8.84
N GLY A 124 -2.63 7.34 8.93
CA GLY A 124 -2.17 7.85 10.22
C GLY A 124 -3.31 8.28 11.16
N GLN A 125 -4.51 8.59 10.65
CA GLN A 125 -5.57 9.22 11.45
C GLN A 125 -6.96 8.58 11.31
N ARG A 126 -7.17 7.75 10.28
CA ARG A 126 -8.47 7.16 9.98
C ARG A 126 -8.38 5.65 9.91
N LEU A 127 -9.46 5.01 10.33
CA LEU A 127 -9.64 3.56 10.31
C LEU A 127 -10.80 3.23 9.37
N PHE A 128 -10.65 2.16 8.60
CA PHE A 128 -11.63 1.70 7.63
C PHE A 128 -11.80 0.19 7.72
N ARG A 129 -12.98 -0.29 7.33
CA ARG A 129 -13.25 -1.71 7.10
C ARG A 129 -13.55 -1.94 5.62
N SER A 130 -13.21 -3.12 5.12
CA SER A 130 -13.69 -3.60 3.82
C SER A 130 -13.97 -5.09 3.86
N LYS A 131 -14.90 -5.56 3.02
CA LYS A 131 -15.21 -7.01 2.90
C LYS A 131 -14.13 -7.78 2.14
N ALA A 132 -13.58 -7.17 1.09
CA ALA A 132 -12.46 -7.68 0.30
C ALA A 132 -11.29 -6.69 0.38
N PHE A 133 -10.05 -7.15 0.17
CA PHE A 133 -8.86 -6.31 0.34
C PHE A 133 -8.89 -5.05 -0.53
N THR A 134 -9.24 -5.23 -1.81
CA THR A 134 -9.43 -4.17 -2.82
C THR A 134 -10.86 -3.63 -2.88
N GLY A 135 -11.73 -4.03 -1.94
CA GLY A 135 -13.13 -3.60 -1.88
C GLY A 135 -13.32 -2.15 -1.42
N PRO A 136 -14.59 -1.67 -1.37
CA PRO A 136 -14.90 -0.34 -0.86
C PRO A 136 -14.47 -0.18 0.60
N LEU A 137 -14.06 1.04 0.97
CA LEU A 137 -13.66 1.39 2.32
C LEU A 137 -14.85 2.01 3.08
N GLU A 138 -15.22 1.37 4.18
CA GLU A 138 -16.25 1.84 5.10
C GLU A 138 -15.57 2.49 6.31
N PRO A 139 -15.82 3.77 6.62
CA PRO A 139 -15.20 4.44 7.75
C PRO A 139 -15.57 3.80 9.09
N VAL A 140 -14.58 3.65 9.97
CA VAL A 140 -14.76 3.23 11.36
C VAL A 140 -14.40 4.39 12.26
N SER A 141 -15.33 4.81 13.11
CA SER A 141 -15.10 5.91 14.05
C SER A 141 -14.14 5.48 15.15
N LEU A 142 -13.10 6.28 15.41
CA LEU A 142 -12.21 6.05 16.54
C LEU A 142 -12.86 6.41 17.89
N GLY A 143 -14.02 7.08 17.90
CA GLY A 143 -14.77 7.34 19.12
C GLY A 143 -14.27 8.50 19.99
N PHE A 144 -13.35 9.32 19.50
CA PHE A 144 -12.91 10.60 20.08
C PHE A 144 -12.69 11.60 18.93
N PRO A 145 -12.80 12.92 19.16
CA PRO A 145 -12.21 13.89 18.24
C PRO A 145 -10.74 13.53 18.15
N THR A 146 -10.19 13.38 16.94
CA THR A 146 -8.77 13.03 16.74
C THR A 146 -7.92 14.09 17.44
N GLU A 147 -7.59 13.85 18.71
CA GLU A 147 -6.71 14.73 19.48
C GLU A 147 -5.42 14.84 18.67
N PRO A 148 -4.83 16.04 18.55
CA PRO A 148 -3.54 16.20 17.90
C PRO A 148 -2.54 15.21 18.52
N GLY A 149 -2.11 14.19 17.77
CA GLY A 149 -1.20 13.15 18.22
C GLY A 149 -1.80 11.74 18.41
N ALA A 150 -3.09 11.52 18.16
CA ALA A 150 -3.66 10.16 18.18
C ALA A 150 -3.38 9.39 16.87
N THR A 151 -2.10 9.27 16.51
CA THR A 151 -1.67 8.59 15.28
C THR A 151 -1.92 7.09 15.42
N LEU A 152 -2.60 6.49 14.44
CA LEU A 152 -2.73 5.05 14.30
C LEU A 152 -1.38 4.42 13.95
N ARG A 153 -0.95 3.47 14.77
CA ARG A 153 0.31 2.72 14.59
C ARG A 153 0.08 1.36 13.96
N GLY A 154 -1.09 0.76 14.20
CA GLY A 154 -1.45 -0.51 13.59
C GLY A 154 -2.64 -1.17 14.26
N ALA A 155 -2.89 -2.42 13.87
CA ALA A 155 -3.93 -3.25 14.43
C ALA A 155 -3.48 -4.72 14.54
N ARG A 156 -4.08 -5.48 15.46
CA ARG A 156 -3.93 -6.94 15.55
C ARG A 156 -5.26 -7.63 15.83
N ASN A 157 -5.36 -8.90 15.44
CA ASN A 157 -6.47 -9.74 15.84
C ASN A 157 -6.34 -10.07 17.35
N GLY A 158 -7.31 -9.63 18.15
CA GLY A 158 -7.46 -10.10 19.53
C GLY A 158 -8.29 -11.37 19.61
N LEU A 159 -8.62 -11.79 20.83
CA LEU A 159 -9.42 -12.99 21.06
C LEU A 159 -10.89 -12.77 20.63
N SER A 160 -11.52 -11.73 21.19
CA SER A 160 -12.94 -11.38 20.94
C SER A 160 -13.13 -10.09 20.14
N THR A 161 -12.10 -9.24 20.07
CA THR A 161 -12.12 -7.94 19.39
C THR A 161 -10.87 -7.76 18.54
N ALA A 162 -10.89 -6.84 17.57
CA ALA A 162 -9.67 -6.36 16.94
C ALA A 162 -9.07 -5.25 17.80
N LEU A 163 -7.77 -5.30 18.05
CA LEU A 163 -7.06 -4.31 18.84
C LEU A 163 -6.41 -3.29 17.91
N ILE A 164 -6.66 -2.00 18.17
CA ILE A 164 -6.18 -0.87 17.40
C ILE A 164 -5.20 -0.09 18.28
N PHE A 165 -3.97 0.07 17.82
CA PHE A 165 -2.92 0.77 18.54
C PHE A 165 -2.81 2.18 18.03
N THR A 166 -3.01 3.15 18.92
CA THR A 166 -2.63 4.54 18.69
C THR A 166 -1.38 4.88 19.50
N GLU A 167 -0.79 6.04 19.28
CA GLU A 167 0.32 6.51 20.11
C GLU A 167 -0.06 6.72 21.58
N SER A 168 -1.33 7.01 21.83
CA SER A 168 -1.84 7.37 23.16
C SER A 168 -2.55 6.24 23.89
N ALA A 169 -3.11 5.25 23.19
CA ALA A 169 -3.92 4.19 23.80
C ALA A 169 -4.11 2.97 22.89
N VAL A 170 -4.55 1.87 23.52
CA VAL A 170 -5.13 0.72 22.79
C VAL A 170 -6.64 0.83 22.78
N ARG A 171 -7.24 0.50 21.64
CA ARG A 171 -8.68 0.49 21.44
C ARG A 171 -9.13 -0.85 20.92
N GLU A 172 -10.39 -1.15 21.15
CA GLU A 172 -11.04 -2.37 20.71
C GLU A 172 -12.09 -2.06 19.65
N LEU A 173 -12.15 -2.91 18.64
CA LEU A 173 -13.21 -2.92 17.64
C LEU A 173 -13.93 -4.27 17.74
N ALA A 174 -15.17 -4.22 18.21
CA ALA A 174 -16.02 -5.39 18.25
C ALA A 174 -16.34 -5.90 16.82
N PRO A 175 -16.68 -7.20 16.67
CA PRO A 175 -17.07 -7.77 15.38
C PRO A 175 -18.22 -6.96 14.75
N GLY A 176 -18.07 -6.55 13.50
CA GLY A 176 -19.11 -5.78 12.79
C GLY A 176 -19.32 -4.33 13.26
N ALA A 177 -18.69 -3.89 14.34
CA ALA A 177 -18.88 -2.53 14.86
C ALA A 177 -18.33 -1.46 13.92
N ALA A 178 -18.98 -0.30 13.88
CA ALA A 178 -18.57 0.89 13.14
C ALA A 178 -17.82 1.92 13.99
N ARG A 179 -17.56 1.59 15.26
CA ARG A 179 -16.88 2.46 16.22
C ARG A 179 -16.00 1.65 17.15
N THR A 180 -14.82 2.18 17.48
CA THR A 180 -13.93 1.61 18.50
C THR A 180 -14.25 2.13 19.90
N THR A 181 -13.99 1.29 20.89
CA THR A 181 -14.07 1.64 22.32
C THR A 181 -12.68 1.60 22.94
N PRO A 182 -12.44 2.30 24.07
CA PRO A 182 -11.23 2.07 24.85
C PRO A 182 -11.07 0.58 25.16
N ALA A 183 -9.83 0.08 25.14
CA ALA A 183 -9.58 -1.30 25.52
C ALA A 183 -9.92 -1.52 27.00
N SER A 184 -10.62 -2.61 27.29
CA SER A 184 -11.11 -2.94 28.64
C SER A 184 -9.97 -3.44 29.53
N HIS A 185 -8.93 -4.00 28.91
CA HIS A 185 -7.73 -4.48 29.55
C HIS A 185 -6.49 -3.94 28.83
N PRO A 186 -5.43 -3.53 29.53
CA PRO A 186 -4.16 -3.24 28.89
C PRO A 186 -3.70 -4.50 28.16
N ALA A 187 -3.50 -4.35 26.85
CA ALA A 187 -3.16 -5.45 25.97
C ALA A 187 -1.87 -6.14 26.45
N LEU A 188 -1.98 -7.40 26.90
CA LEU A 188 -0.85 -8.30 27.17
C LEU A 188 0.03 -8.50 25.93
#